data_AF-A5A8Y4-F1
#
_entry.id   AF-A5A8Y4-F1
#
_cell.length_a   1.000
_cell.length_b   1.000
_cell.length_c   1.000
_cell.angle_alpha   90.00
_cell.angle_beta   90.00
_cell.angle_gamma   90.00
#
_symmetry.space_group_name_H-M   'P 1'
#
loop_
_entity.id
_entity.type
_entity.pdbx_description
1 polymer ?
#
loop_
_entity_poly.entity_id
_entity_poly.type
_entity_poly.pdbx_seq_one_letter_code
_entity_poly.pdbx_strand_id
1 'polypeptide(L)'
;MELWPGAWTLLLLLFVLLLFLLPTLWFCSPSAKYFFKMAFYNGWILFLAVLAIPVCAVRGRNVENMKILRLMLLHIKYLYGIRVEVRGAHHFPPSQPYVVVSNHQSSLDLLGMMEVLPGRCVPIAKRELLWAGSAGLACWLAGVIF
;
A
#
# COMPACT_ATOMS: atom_id res chain seq x y z
N MET A 1 -11.79 -1.94 -36.73
CA MET A 1 -12.40 -0.60 -36.62
C MET A 1 -11.29 0.41 -36.75
N GLU A 2 -11.16 1.08 -37.90
CA GLU A 2 -10.17 2.15 -38.07
C GLU A 2 -10.65 3.38 -37.31
N LEU A 3 -9.78 3.93 -36.45
CA LEU A 3 -10.06 5.17 -35.74
C LEU A 3 -10.13 6.32 -36.76
N TRP A 4 -11.11 7.22 -36.64
CA TRP A 4 -11.23 8.42 -37.47
C TRP A 4 -9.89 9.17 -37.53
N PRO A 5 -9.44 9.71 -38.68
CA PRO A 5 -8.10 10.30 -38.83
C PRO A 5 -7.76 11.40 -37.81
N GLY A 6 -8.75 12.18 -37.37
CA GLY A 6 -8.57 13.20 -36.33
C GLY A 6 -8.43 12.66 -34.90
N ALA A 7 -8.72 11.38 -34.65
CA ALA A 7 -8.61 10.77 -33.33
C ALA A 7 -7.15 10.74 -32.86
N TRP A 8 -6.20 10.44 -33.76
CA TRP A 8 -4.78 10.46 -33.44
C TRP A 8 -4.27 11.86 -33.11
N THR A 9 -4.71 12.87 -33.87
CA THR A 9 -4.40 14.28 -33.58
C THR A 9 -4.96 14.71 -32.24
N LEU A 10 -6.20 14.33 -31.91
CA LEU A 10 -6.81 14.61 -30.62
C LEU A 10 -6.05 13.92 -29.47
N LEU A 11 -5.71 12.64 -29.63
CA LEU A 11 -4.93 11.89 -28.65
C LEU A 11 -3.55 12.51 -28.42
N LEU A 12 -2.88 12.94 -29.50
CA LEU A 12 -1.59 13.63 -29.42
C LEU A 12 -1.71 14.96 -28.68
N LEU A 13 -2.72 15.78 -29.01
CA LEU A 13 -2.95 17.06 -28.33
C LEU A 13 -3.27 16.86 -26.84
N LEU A 14 -4.09 15.87 -26.50
CA LEU A 14 -4.38 15.49 -25.12
C LEU A 14 -3.12 15.02 -24.39
N PHE A 15 -2.30 14.20 -25.04
CA PHE A 15 -1.03 13.73 -24.48
C PHE A 15 -0.08 14.89 -24.19
N VAL A 16 0.11 15.80 -25.17
CA VAL A 16 0.94 17.00 -25.00
C VAL A 16 0.40 17.89 -23.88
N LEU A 17 -0.91 18.11 -23.82
CA LEU A 17 -1.53 18.87 -22.74
C LEU A 17 -1.26 18.25 -21.37
N LEU A 18 -1.45 16.93 -21.22
CA LEU A 18 -1.18 16.22 -19.97
C LEU A 18 0.32 16.26 -19.61
N LEU A 19 1.20 16.14 -20.60
CA LEU A 19 2.64 16.19 -20.41
C LEU A 19 3.11 17.51 -19.79
N PHE A 20 2.45 18.63 -20.10
CA PHE A 20 2.75 19.93 -19.50
C PHE A 20 1.94 20.22 -18.23
N LEU A 21 0.66 19.84 -18.20
CA LEU A 21 -0.24 20.11 -17.08
C LEU A 21 0.18 19.34 -15.82
N LEU A 22 0.49 18.05 -15.92
CA LEU A 22 0.80 17.21 -14.76
C LEU A 22 2.06 17.67 -14.00
N PRO A 23 3.21 17.95 -14.65
CA PRO A 23 4.36 18.53 -13.97
C PRO A 23 4.05 19.90 -13.37
N THR A 24 3.33 20.76 -14.10
CA THR A 24 2.94 22.08 -13.60
C THR A 24 2.13 21.96 -12.31
N LEU A 25 1.13 21.08 -12.27
CA LEU A 25 0.35 20.81 -11.06
C LEU A 25 1.23 20.26 -9.93
N TRP A 26 2.16 19.35 -10.23
CA TRP A 26 3.08 18.78 -9.25
C TRP A 26 3.99 19.82 -8.61
N PHE A 27 4.55 20.75 -9.41
CA PHE A 27 5.50 21.74 -8.92
C PHE A 27 4.82 22.97 -8.30
N CYS A 28 3.64 23.34 -8.78
CA CYS A 28 2.98 24.58 -8.36
C CYS A 28 1.89 24.40 -7.31
N SER A 29 1.36 23.18 -7.09
CA SER A 29 0.27 22.93 -6.13
C SER A 29 0.64 21.89 -5.07
N PRO A 30 0.76 22.28 -3.79
CA PRO A 30 1.00 21.34 -2.69
C PRO A 30 -0.06 20.24 -2.59
N SER A 31 -1.34 20.60 -2.79
CA SER A 31 -2.45 19.66 -2.77
C SER A 31 -2.36 18.64 -3.90
N ALA A 32 -2.09 19.10 -5.13
CA ALA A 32 -1.92 18.19 -6.26
C ALA A 32 -0.74 17.23 -6.02
N LYS A 33 0.40 17.75 -5.54
CA LYS A 33 1.56 16.95 -5.14
C LYS A 33 1.21 15.89 -4.10
N TYR A 34 0.42 16.24 -3.08
CA TYR A 34 -0.08 15.29 -2.08
C TYR A 34 -0.92 14.19 -2.73
N PHE A 35 -1.89 14.54 -3.56
CA PHE A 35 -2.74 13.54 -4.21
C PHE A 35 -1.96 12.64 -5.18
N PHE A 36 -1.01 13.17 -5.93
CA PHE A 36 -0.12 12.36 -6.77
C PHE A 36 0.69 11.36 -5.96
N LYS A 37 1.27 11.81 -4.83
CA LYS A 37 1.97 10.93 -3.90
C LYS A 37 1.04 9.85 -3.34
N MET A 38 -0.14 10.21 -2.84
CA MET A 38 -1.08 9.22 -2.30
C MET A 38 -1.61 8.25 -3.37
N ALA A 39 -1.84 8.73 -4.60
CA ALA A 39 -2.24 7.88 -5.71
C ALA A 39 -1.13 6.87 -6.05
N PHE A 40 0.13 7.32 -6.12
CA PHE A 40 1.28 6.44 -6.32
C PHE A 40 1.40 5.43 -5.18
N TYR A 41 1.29 5.87 -3.91
CA TYR A 41 1.34 5.00 -2.73
C TYR A 41 0.30 3.87 -2.81
N ASN A 42 -0.98 4.23 -3.00
CA ASN A 42 -2.07 3.26 -3.03
C ASN A 42 -1.95 2.33 -4.24
N GLY A 43 -1.62 2.88 -5.42
CA GLY A 43 -1.41 2.09 -6.64
C GLY A 43 -0.26 1.09 -6.49
N TRP A 44 0.84 1.50 -5.84
CA TRP A 44 1.99 0.65 -5.59
C TRP A 44 1.66 -0.50 -4.62
N ILE A 45 0.90 -0.23 -3.56
CA ILE A 45 0.40 -1.28 -2.65
C ILE A 45 -0.48 -2.28 -3.40
N LEU A 46 -1.42 -1.80 -4.22
CA LEU A 46 -2.31 -2.68 -5.00
C LEU A 46 -1.53 -3.56 -5.98
N PHE A 47 -0.51 -3.00 -6.64
CA PHE A 47 0.40 -3.74 -7.51
C PHE A 47 1.18 -4.82 -6.74
N LEU A 48 1.78 -4.45 -5.60
CA LEU A 48 2.49 -5.41 -4.75
C LEU A 48 1.56 -6.51 -4.22
N ALA A 49 0.31 -6.18 -3.90
CA ALA A 49 -0.68 -7.16 -3.49
C ALA A 49 -0.96 -8.20 -4.60
N VAL A 50 -1.06 -7.76 -5.86
CA VAL A 50 -1.19 -8.68 -7.03
C VAL A 50 -0.01 -9.65 -7.10
N LEU A 51 1.21 -9.17 -6.89
CA LEU A 51 2.42 -10.01 -6.88
C LEU A 51 2.48 -10.94 -5.67
N ALA A 52 2.00 -10.49 -4.50
CA ALA A 52 2.02 -11.26 -3.27
C ALA A 52 1.02 -12.42 -3.29
N ILE A 53 -0.15 -12.25 -3.91
CA ILE A 53 -1.23 -13.25 -3.96
C ILE A 53 -0.75 -14.64 -4.37
N PRO A 54 -0.09 -14.86 -5.54
CA PRO A 54 0.32 -16.20 -5.93
C PRO A 54 1.30 -16.83 -4.94
N VAL A 55 2.21 -16.03 -4.38
CA VAL A 55 3.20 -16.52 -3.39
C VAL A 55 2.52 -16.93 -2.08
N CYS A 56 1.62 -16.08 -1.57
CA CYS A 56 0.87 -16.36 -0.35
C CYS A 56 -0.13 -17.52 -0.54
N ALA A 57 -0.73 -17.65 -1.73
CA ALA A 57 -1.70 -18.68 -2.06
C ALA A 57 -1.12 -20.10 -1.97
N VAL A 58 0.18 -20.28 -2.23
CA VAL A 58 0.87 -21.59 -2.05
C VAL A 58 0.71 -22.12 -0.61
N ARG A 59 0.66 -21.23 0.38
CA ARG A 59 0.46 -21.59 1.81
C ARG A 59 -0.99 -21.45 2.26
N GLY A 60 -1.89 -21.01 1.38
CA GLY A 60 -3.25 -20.63 1.73
C GLY A 60 -3.31 -19.48 2.74
N ARG A 61 -4.40 -19.41 3.51
CA ARG A 61 -4.57 -18.43 4.58
C ARG A 61 -3.66 -18.78 5.77
N ASN A 62 -2.58 -18.03 5.95
CA ASN A 62 -1.57 -18.30 6.97
C ASN A 62 -0.94 -17.00 7.49
N VAL A 63 -0.83 -16.85 8.82
CA VAL A 63 -0.22 -15.67 9.47
C VAL A 63 1.25 -15.47 9.09
N GLU A 64 1.96 -16.51 8.69
CA GLU A 64 3.36 -16.43 8.25
C GLU A 64 3.50 -15.64 6.94
N ASN A 65 2.44 -15.53 6.14
CA ASN A 65 2.43 -14.71 4.93
C ASN A 65 2.55 -13.20 5.24
N MET A 66 2.28 -12.76 6.48
CA MET A 66 2.59 -11.38 6.91
C MET A 66 4.07 -11.03 6.75
N LYS A 67 4.99 -12.01 6.83
CA LYS A 67 6.42 -11.77 6.58
C LYS A 67 6.68 -11.36 5.14
N ILE A 68 5.96 -11.95 4.19
CA ILE A 68 6.04 -11.63 2.77
C ILE A 68 5.51 -10.21 2.53
N LEU A 69 4.31 -9.91 3.06
CA LEU A 69 3.72 -8.58 2.93
C LEU A 69 4.60 -7.50 3.56
N ARG A 70 5.14 -7.77 4.76
CA ARG A 70 6.11 -6.89 5.42
C ARG A 70 7.30 -6.61 4.52
N LEU A 71 7.98 -7.65 4.04
CA LEU A 71 9.14 -7.49 3.16
C LEU A 71 8.81 -6.66 1.91
N MET A 72 7.66 -6.89 1.30
CA MET A 72 7.21 -6.18 0.10
C MET A 72 6.77 -4.74 0.36
N LEU A 73 6.43 -4.36 1.60
CA LEU A 73 5.97 -3.01 1.93
C LEU A 73 7.07 -2.14 2.54
N LEU A 74 8.06 -2.74 3.21
CA LEU A 74 9.09 -2.02 3.96
C LEU A 74 9.91 -1.05 3.09
N HIS A 75 10.14 -1.36 1.81
CA HIS A 75 10.94 -0.48 0.96
C HIS A 75 10.23 0.82 0.60
N ILE A 76 8.90 0.87 0.69
CA ILE A 76 8.11 2.04 0.32
C ILE A 76 8.50 3.26 1.16
N LYS A 77 8.85 3.07 2.44
CA LYS A 77 9.27 4.19 3.31
C LYS A 77 10.47 4.95 2.73
N TYR A 78 11.40 4.25 2.05
CA TYR A 78 12.56 4.87 1.41
C TYR A 78 12.17 5.67 0.16
N LEU A 79 11.19 5.21 -0.62
CA LEU A 79 10.67 5.96 -1.78
C LEU A 79 10.08 7.31 -1.37
N TYR A 80 9.57 7.41 -0.14
CA TYR A 80 8.98 8.63 0.41
C TYR A 80 9.93 9.41 1.32
N GLY A 81 11.16 8.94 1.53
CA GLY A 81 12.10 9.55 2.46
C GLY A 81 11.63 9.52 3.93
N ILE A 82 10.73 8.59 4.28
CA ILE A 82 10.20 8.45 5.64
C ILE A 82 11.24 7.74 6.50
N ARG A 83 11.61 8.39 7.62
CA ARG A 83 12.45 7.81 8.68
C ARG A 83 11.55 7.42 9.84
N VAL A 84 11.67 6.18 10.28
CA VAL A 84 10.89 5.65 11.42
C VAL A 84 11.82 5.56 12.62
N GLU A 85 11.43 6.20 13.71
CA GLU A 85 12.09 6.06 15.01
C GLU A 85 11.22 5.17 15.90
N VAL A 86 11.79 4.05 16.37
CA VAL A 86 11.08 3.10 17.23
C VAL A 86 11.58 3.23 18.67
N ARG A 87 10.66 3.51 19.59
CA ARG A 87 10.94 3.60 21.03
C ARG A 87 10.14 2.53 21.78
N GLY A 88 10.74 1.93 22.80
CA GLY A 88 10.04 0.96 23.66
C GLY A 88 9.73 -0.39 23.03
N ALA A 89 10.46 -0.81 21.98
CA ALA A 89 10.24 -2.11 21.33
C ALA A 89 10.38 -3.32 22.28
N HIS A 90 11.14 -3.18 23.37
CA HIS A 90 11.30 -4.21 24.40
C HIS A 90 10.03 -4.45 25.24
N HIS A 91 9.01 -3.58 25.14
CA HIS A 91 7.74 -3.79 25.83
C HIS A 91 6.85 -4.87 25.18
N PHE A 92 7.16 -5.32 23.96
CA PHE A 92 6.44 -6.43 23.35
C PHE A 92 6.70 -7.73 24.12
N PRO A 93 5.68 -8.35 24.74
CA PRO A 93 5.91 -9.55 25.53
C PRO A 93 6.06 -10.76 24.58
N PRO A 94 7.19 -11.50 24.61
CA PRO A 94 7.51 -12.49 23.57
C PRO A 94 6.74 -13.82 23.69
N SER A 95 6.20 -14.14 24.86
CA SER A 95 5.72 -15.49 25.21
C SER A 95 4.23 -15.59 25.50
N GLN A 96 3.45 -14.52 25.30
CA GLN A 96 2.01 -14.51 25.58
C GLN A 96 1.22 -13.83 24.45
N PRO A 97 -0.05 -14.20 24.22
CA PRO A 97 -0.93 -13.45 23.34
C PRO A 97 -1.25 -12.05 23.91
N TYR A 98 -1.38 -11.06 23.04
CA TYR A 98 -1.79 -9.70 23.40
C TYR A 98 -2.42 -8.97 22.20
N VAL A 99 -3.08 -7.86 22.49
CA VAL A 99 -3.63 -6.96 21.47
C VAL A 99 -2.77 -5.69 21.45
N VAL A 100 -2.27 -5.34 20.26
CA VAL A 100 -1.61 -4.06 20.04
C VAL A 100 -2.66 -3.04 19.65
N VAL A 101 -2.81 -1.99 20.47
CA VAL A 101 -3.70 -0.87 20.17
C VAL A 101 -2.86 0.28 19.64
N SER A 102 -3.23 0.78 18.46
CA SER A 102 -2.61 1.93 17.82
C SER A 102 -3.68 2.95 17.45
N ASN A 103 -3.33 4.23 17.50
CA ASN A 103 -4.07 5.23 16.76
C ASN A 103 -3.98 4.92 15.25
N HIS A 104 -5.00 5.34 14.50
CA HIS A 104 -5.00 5.23 13.04
C HIS A 104 -5.34 6.60 12.44
N GLN A 105 -4.34 7.23 11.83
CA GLN A 105 -4.44 8.55 11.22
C GLN A 105 -4.59 8.45 9.70
N SER A 106 -3.94 7.49 9.06
CA SER A 106 -3.98 7.35 7.60
C SER A 106 -3.54 5.97 7.11
N SER A 107 -3.72 5.70 5.82
CA SER A 107 -3.20 4.47 5.20
C SER A 107 -1.67 4.37 5.22
N LEU A 108 -0.94 5.46 5.46
CA LEU A 108 0.52 5.44 5.61
C LEU A 108 0.97 4.74 6.90
N ASP A 109 0.07 4.61 7.89
CA ASP A 109 0.35 3.93 9.15
C ASP A 109 0.75 2.46 8.92
N LEU A 110 0.32 1.88 7.79
CA LEU A 110 0.74 0.55 7.35
C LEU A 110 2.27 0.42 7.32
N LEU A 111 3.01 1.45 6.90
CA LEU A 111 4.47 1.42 6.86
C LEU A 111 5.07 1.36 8.27
N GLY A 112 4.53 2.14 9.20
CA GLY A 112 4.94 2.10 10.61
C GLY A 112 4.61 0.76 11.27
N MET A 113 3.43 0.21 10.98
CA MET A 113 3.03 -1.12 11.45
C MET A 113 3.97 -2.21 10.92
N MET A 114 4.31 -2.19 9.64
CA MET A 114 5.25 -3.15 9.06
C MET A 114 6.67 -3.00 9.64
N GLU A 115 7.05 -1.83 10.13
CA GLU A 115 8.34 -1.64 10.80
C GLU A 115 8.34 -2.24 12.22
N VAL A 116 7.29 -1.97 12.99
CA VAL A 116 7.29 -2.17 14.46
C VAL A 116 6.67 -3.50 14.88
N LEU A 117 5.66 -4.01 14.17
CA LEU A 117 4.89 -5.14 14.66
C LEU A 117 5.75 -6.43 14.74
N PRO A 118 5.58 -7.22 15.82
CA PRO A 118 6.31 -8.45 16.00
C PRO A 118 5.83 -9.55 15.05
N GLY A 119 6.63 -10.61 14.94
CA GLY A 119 6.27 -11.77 14.14
C GLY A 119 4.92 -12.35 14.58
N ARG A 120 4.15 -12.87 13.61
CA ARG A 120 2.82 -13.46 13.81
C ARG A 120 1.76 -12.50 14.41
N CYS A 121 2.02 -11.20 14.41
CA CYS A 121 0.98 -10.19 14.66
C CYS A 121 0.17 -9.95 13.38
N VAL A 122 -1.15 -10.00 13.47
CA VAL A 122 -2.07 -9.72 12.35
C VAL A 122 -2.96 -8.52 12.68
N PRO A 123 -3.18 -7.59 11.74
CA PRO A 123 -4.15 -6.52 11.89
C PRO A 123 -5.59 -7.03 12.02
N ILE A 124 -6.43 -6.23 12.66
CA ILE A 124 -7.89 -6.32 12.58
C ILE A 124 -8.36 -5.21 11.64
N ALA A 125 -9.08 -5.58 10.60
CA ALA A 125 -9.58 -4.70 9.56
C ALA A 125 -11.12 -4.67 9.58
N LYS A 126 -11.71 -3.66 8.94
CA LYS A 126 -13.17 -3.62 8.73
C LYS A 126 -13.59 -4.67 7.70
N ARG A 127 -14.76 -5.29 7.89
CA ARG A 127 -15.28 -6.33 6.99
C ARG A 127 -15.32 -5.91 5.51
N GLU A 128 -15.60 -4.63 5.23
CA GLU A 128 -15.65 -4.10 3.86
C GLU A 128 -14.28 -4.16 3.17
N LEU A 129 -13.17 -4.11 3.91
CA LEU A 129 -11.82 -4.17 3.36
C LEU A 129 -11.47 -5.54 2.79
N LEU A 130 -12.19 -6.61 3.17
CA LEU A 130 -12.04 -7.91 2.54
C LEU A 130 -12.32 -7.84 1.03
N TRP A 131 -13.22 -6.94 0.63
CA TRP A 131 -13.67 -6.76 -0.75
C TRP A 131 -12.86 -5.70 -1.51
N ALA A 132 -11.78 -5.18 -0.94
CA ALA A 132 -10.90 -4.19 -1.56
C ALA A 132 -9.95 -4.78 -2.63
N GLY A 133 -10.47 -5.66 -3.49
CA GLY A 133 -9.73 -6.27 -4.60
C GLY A 133 -8.48 -7.04 -4.18
N SER A 134 -7.35 -6.78 -4.87
CA SER A 134 -6.08 -7.48 -4.61
C SER A 134 -5.57 -7.28 -3.19
N ALA A 135 -5.71 -6.08 -2.63
CA ALA A 135 -5.30 -5.79 -1.26
C ALA A 135 -6.12 -6.60 -0.25
N GLY A 136 -7.45 -6.65 -0.40
CA GLY A 136 -8.33 -7.44 0.46
C GLY A 136 -7.96 -8.94 0.45
N LEU A 137 -7.76 -9.51 -0.74
CA LEU A 137 -7.36 -10.91 -0.89
C LEU A 137 -5.96 -11.20 -0.32
N ALA A 138 -4.98 -10.33 -0.57
CA ALA A 138 -3.63 -10.48 -0.02
C ALA A 138 -3.65 -10.45 1.52
N CYS A 139 -4.40 -9.51 2.11
CA CYS A 139 -4.62 -9.43 3.55
C CYS A 139 -5.31 -10.69 4.10
N TRP A 140 -6.35 -11.19 3.43
CA TRP A 140 -7.03 -12.43 3.84
C TRP A 140 -6.10 -13.63 3.83
N LEU A 141 -5.30 -13.80 2.76
CA LEU A 141 -4.26 -14.84 2.68
C LEU A 141 -3.18 -14.68 3.76
N ALA A 142 -2.93 -13.44 4.19
CA ALA A 142 -1.99 -13.15 5.27
C ALA A 142 -2.54 -13.38 6.69
N GLY A 143 -3.78 -13.85 6.81
CA GLY A 143 -4.38 -14.12 8.11
C GLY A 143 -4.93 -12.89 8.83
N VAL A 144 -5.09 -11.76 8.13
CA VAL A 144 -5.81 -10.58 8.64
C VAL A 144 -7.23 -11.00 9.05
N ILE A 145 -7.70 -10.40 10.15
CA ILE A 145 -9.04 -10.61 10.70
C ILE A 145 -9.93 -9.47 10.22
N PHE A 146 -11.14 -9.77 9.75
CA PHE A 146 -12.09 -8.84 9.12
C PHE A 146 -13.46 -8.91 9.79
#